data_AF-A0A819NML0-F1
#
_entry.id   AF-A0A819NML0-F1
#
_cell.length_a   1.000
_cell.length_b   1.000
_cell.length_c   1.000
_cell.angle_alpha   90.00
_cell.angle_beta   90.00
_cell.angle_gamma   90.00
#
_symmetry.space_group_name_H-M   'P 1'
#
loop_
_entity.id
_entity.type
_entity.pdbx_description
1 polymer ?
#
loop_
_entity_poly.entity_id
_entity_poly.type
_entity_poly.pdbx_seq_one_letter_code
_entity_poly.pdbx_strand_id
1 'polypeptide(L)'
;MATKKPSLRPCIEELSAKNTEYKFPEQAINQAESLKSLSSDLYTDNIRFIYELIQNADDAQAKNITLTILEDKYFIIAHDVFDEKDLHGICGVNHGTKKKDLNKTGYKGLGFKAVFGKSNKGTDDQQTWEKENDREFIYPWQINSIWTKDNEIPSFIRNFLNQKKNQNHVAYAILLTNTGEINSALNQLKQQPYMFLFLRNIYRMKFLTQSNDTISIDCNLNNGLKNVHINKEIDSQWIIKSFEELNILDLEINF
;
A
#
# COMPACT_ATOMS: atom_id res chain seq x y z
N MET A 1 9.88 -12.24 28.74
CA MET A 1 8.72 -11.34 28.74
C MET A 1 8.65 -10.67 27.38
N ALA A 2 7.62 -10.95 26.57
CA ALA A 2 7.42 -10.23 25.31
C ALA A 2 6.96 -8.81 25.64
N THR A 3 7.75 -7.81 25.27
CA THR A 3 7.38 -6.39 25.39
C THR A 3 6.13 -6.16 24.53
N LYS A 4 5.04 -5.74 25.18
CA LYS A 4 3.78 -5.43 24.51
C LYS A 4 4.06 -4.25 23.57
N LYS A 5 3.90 -4.45 22.25
CA LYS A 5 4.05 -3.35 21.27
C LYS A 5 3.15 -2.17 21.70
N PRO A 6 3.66 -0.93 21.68
CA PRO A 6 2.87 0.24 22.05
C PRO A 6 1.64 0.35 21.14
N SER A 7 0.53 0.82 21.72
CA SER A 7 -0.70 1.04 20.95
C SER A 7 -0.51 2.23 20.02
N LEU A 8 -0.92 2.10 18.75
CA LEU A 8 -0.94 3.21 17.79
C LEU A 8 -2.11 4.17 18.03
N ARG A 9 -3.03 3.85 18.94
CA ARG A 9 -4.25 4.62 19.18
C ARG A 9 -3.97 6.10 19.51
N PRO A 10 -3.04 6.45 20.42
CA PRO A 10 -2.74 7.86 20.69
C PRO A 10 -2.26 8.61 19.44
N CYS A 11 -1.42 7.97 18.62
CA CYS A 11 -0.94 8.55 17.36
C CYS A 11 -2.09 8.74 16.34
N ILE A 12 -3.02 7.78 16.25
CA ILE A 12 -4.22 7.87 15.40
C ILE A 12 -5.12 9.04 15.84
N GLU A 13 -5.37 9.17 17.14
CA GLU A 13 -6.20 10.26 17.70
C GLU A 13 -5.53 11.63 17.50
N GLU A 14 -4.20 11.72 17.70
CA GLU A 14 -3.43 12.95 17.45
C GLU A 14 -3.44 13.36 15.98
N LEU A 15 -3.22 12.40 15.06
CA LEU A 15 -3.24 12.64 13.62
C LEU A 15 -4.63 13.05 13.14
N SER A 16 -5.68 12.44 13.68
CA SER A 16 -7.05 12.83 13.40
C SER A 16 -7.28 14.28 13.77
N ALA A 17 -6.98 14.67 15.01
CA ALA A 17 -7.11 16.05 15.48
C ALA A 17 -6.34 17.04 14.59
N LYS A 18 -5.05 16.77 14.32
CA LYS A 18 -4.21 17.61 13.46
C LYS A 18 -4.76 17.78 12.04
N ASN A 19 -5.36 16.72 11.51
CA ASN A 19 -5.89 16.71 10.16
C ASN A 19 -7.33 17.21 10.07
N THR A 20 -8.00 17.55 11.17
CA THR A 20 -9.42 17.96 11.15
C THR A 20 -9.71 19.25 11.88
N GLU A 21 -8.83 19.72 12.77
CA GLU A 21 -8.98 20.99 13.50
C GLU A 21 -8.67 22.20 12.61
N TYR A 22 -9.53 22.44 11.62
CA TYR A 22 -9.48 23.67 10.82
C TYR A 22 -10.24 24.80 11.50
N LYS A 23 -9.66 26.00 11.45
CA LYS A 23 -10.34 27.21 11.93
C LYS A 23 -11.60 27.53 11.11
N PHE A 24 -11.59 27.20 9.82
CA PHE A 24 -12.70 27.44 8.89
C PHE A 24 -13.04 26.16 8.12
N PRO A 25 -14.30 25.68 8.13
CA PRO A 25 -14.70 24.44 7.43
C PRO A 25 -14.35 24.42 5.93
N GLU A 26 -14.41 25.58 5.26
CA GLU A 26 -14.06 25.71 3.84
C GLU A 26 -12.62 25.25 3.55
N GLN A 27 -11.68 25.42 4.49
CA GLN A 27 -10.30 24.97 4.34
C GLN A 27 -10.21 23.44 4.28
N ALA A 28 -11.00 22.75 5.13
CA ALA A 28 -11.07 21.29 5.14
C ALA A 28 -11.65 20.75 3.82
N ILE A 29 -12.71 21.42 3.32
CA ILE A 29 -13.35 21.08 2.03
C ILE A 29 -12.37 21.30 0.88
N ASN A 30 -11.71 22.46 0.80
CA ASN A 30 -10.76 22.78 -0.25
C ASN A 30 -9.56 21.81 -0.26
N GLN A 31 -9.09 21.39 0.92
CA GLN A 31 -8.04 20.38 1.04
C GLN A 31 -8.51 19.01 0.54
N ALA A 32 -9.74 18.61 0.87
CA ALA A 32 -10.32 17.35 0.40
C ALA A 32 -10.50 17.33 -1.12
N GLU A 33 -11.01 18.42 -1.71
CA GLU A 33 -11.18 18.55 -3.15
C GLU A 33 -9.83 18.58 -3.89
N SER A 34 -8.82 19.25 -3.31
CA SER A 34 -7.46 19.23 -3.86
C SER A 34 -6.87 17.81 -3.86
N LEU A 35 -7.08 17.04 -2.78
CA LEU A 35 -6.64 15.65 -2.70
C LEU A 35 -7.38 14.76 -3.69
N LYS A 36 -8.68 14.99 -3.87
CA LYS A 36 -9.51 14.28 -4.83
C LYS A 36 -9.03 14.51 -6.27
N SER A 37 -8.88 15.77 -6.67
CA SER A 37 -8.37 16.14 -8.01
C SER A 37 -6.97 15.60 -8.27
N LEU A 38 -6.08 15.68 -7.28
CA LEU A 38 -4.74 15.12 -7.41
C LEU A 38 -4.75 13.60 -7.54
N SER A 39 -5.69 12.91 -6.89
CA SER A 39 -5.83 11.45 -6.97
C SER A 39 -6.44 10.96 -8.28
N SER A 40 -7.40 11.70 -8.86
CA SER A 40 -8.08 11.32 -10.11
C SER A 40 -7.13 11.38 -11.31
N ASP A 41 -6.23 12.35 -11.34
CA ASP A 41 -5.36 12.61 -12.49
C ASP A 41 -4.14 11.69 -12.53
N LEU A 42 -3.76 11.09 -11.39
CA LEU A 42 -2.52 10.34 -11.29
C LEU A 42 -2.65 8.85 -11.62
N TYR A 43 -3.84 8.24 -11.53
CA TYR A 43 -3.96 6.77 -11.57
C TYR A 43 -5.27 6.25 -12.19
N THR A 44 -5.39 6.34 -13.51
CA THR A 44 -6.28 5.45 -14.28
C THR A 44 -5.75 4.01 -14.34
N ASP A 45 -4.45 3.81 -14.09
CA ASP A 45 -3.77 2.52 -14.16
C ASP A 45 -3.83 1.73 -12.83
N ASN A 46 -4.58 0.64 -12.83
CA ASN A 46 -4.73 -0.28 -11.69
C ASN A 46 -3.44 -1.04 -11.33
N ILE A 47 -2.57 -1.34 -12.31
CA ILE A 47 -1.29 -2.00 -12.07
C ILE A 47 -0.40 -1.06 -11.28
N ARG A 48 -0.27 0.18 -11.74
CA ARG A 48 0.51 1.21 -11.06
C ARG A 48 0.01 1.44 -9.64
N PHE A 49 -1.30 1.50 -9.45
CA PHE A 49 -1.93 1.60 -8.14
C PHE A 49 -1.52 0.46 -7.19
N ILE A 50 -1.66 -0.80 -7.61
CA ILE A 50 -1.25 -1.95 -6.79
C ILE A 50 0.25 -1.90 -6.51
N TYR A 51 1.06 -1.54 -7.51
CA TYR A 51 2.51 -1.48 -7.37
C TYR A 51 2.97 -0.42 -6.36
N GLU A 52 2.31 0.74 -6.30
CA GLU A 52 2.59 1.77 -5.28
C GLU A 52 2.31 1.26 -3.85
N LEU A 53 1.27 0.43 -3.66
CA LEU A 53 1.01 -0.19 -2.36
C LEU A 53 2.08 -1.23 -1.99
N ILE A 54 2.56 -2.01 -2.98
CA ILE A 54 3.70 -2.93 -2.80
C ILE A 54 4.96 -2.14 -2.43
N GLN A 55 5.24 -1.02 -3.11
CA GLN A 55 6.38 -0.16 -2.81
C GLN A 55 6.29 0.46 -1.41
N ASN A 56 5.10 0.82 -0.93
CA ASN A 56 4.94 1.31 0.43
C ASN A 56 5.30 0.23 1.46
N ALA A 57 4.92 -1.03 1.22
CA ALA A 57 5.34 -2.14 2.06
C ALA A 57 6.87 -2.36 1.99
N ASP A 58 7.47 -2.24 0.80
CA ASP A 58 8.93 -2.34 0.62
C ASP A 58 9.69 -1.22 1.33
N ASP A 59 9.20 0.03 1.26
CA ASP A 59 9.72 1.20 1.97
C ASP A 59 9.62 1.03 3.50
N ALA A 60 8.58 0.35 3.97
CA ALA A 60 8.42 -0.07 5.37
C ALA A 60 9.30 -1.27 5.75
N GLN A 61 10.16 -1.74 4.84
CA GLN A 61 11.05 -2.89 5.00
C GLN A 61 10.32 -4.23 5.21
N ALA A 62 9.07 -4.32 4.73
CA ALA A 62 8.34 -5.58 4.73
C ALA A 62 9.10 -6.65 3.96
N LYS A 63 8.97 -7.87 4.45
CA LYS A 63 9.64 -9.04 3.92
C LYS A 63 8.66 -9.94 3.19
N ASN A 64 7.45 -10.04 3.72
CA ASN A 64 6.34 -10.78 3.13
C ASN A 64 5.17 -9.85 2.89
N ILE A 65 4.50 -10.07 1.75
CA ILE A 65 3.24 -9.41 1.44
C ILE A 65 2.23 -10.41 0.89
N THR A 66 0.96 -10.20 1.22
CA THR A 66 -0.17 -11.00 0.75
C THR A 66 -1.17 -10.07 0.08
N LEU A 67 -1.58 -10.40 -1.14
CA LEU A 67 -2.59 -9.70 -1.92
C LEU A 67 -3.77 -10.65 -2.14
N THR A 68 -4.99 -10.18 -1.89
CA THR A 68 -6.20 -10.99 -2.09
C THR A 68 -7.44 -10.11 -2.31
N ILE A 69 -8.50 -10.70 -2.84
CA ILE A 69 -9.82 -10.09 -2.87
C ILE A 69 -10.75 -10.92 -1.99
N LEU A 70 -11.42 -10.28 -1.05
CA LEU A 70 -12.39 -10.90 -0.16
C LEU A 70 -13.81 -10.46 -0.52
N GLU A 71 -14.74 -11.42 -0.49
CA GLU A 71 -16.18 -11.20 -0.74
C GLU A 71 -16.48 -10.48 -2.07
N ASP A 72 -15.59 -10.61 -3.06
CA ASP A 72 -15.61 -9.89 -4.35
C ASP A 72 -15.77 -8.36 -4.21
N LYS A 73 -15.40 -7.81 -3.06
CA LYS A 73 -15.65 -6.40 -2.69
C LYS A 73 -14.43 -5.70 -2.13
N TYR A 74 -13.57 -6.41 -1.41
CA TYR A 74 -12.45 -5.80 -0.71
C TYR A 74 -11.14 -6.30 -1.28
N PHE A 75 -10.35 -5.39 -1.84
CA PHE A 75 -8.95 -5.65 -2.10
C PHE A 75 -8.17 -5.52 -0.79
N ILE A 76 -7.50 -6.60 -0.41
CA ILE A 76 -6.66 -6.66 0.78
C ILE A 76 -5.21 -6.79 0.35
N ILE A 77 -4.38 -5.91 0.90
CA ILE A 77 -2.92 -6.03 0.83
C ILE A 77 -2.36 -5.97 2.25
N ALA A 78 -1.64 -7.01 2.65
CA ALA A 78 -1.20 -7.20 4.03
C ALA A 78 0.29 -7.54 4.09
N HIS A 79 1.01 -6.96 5.06
CA HIS A 79 2.46 -7.14 5.21
C HIS A 79 2.89 -7.19 6.68
N ASP A 80 4.16 -7.53 6.92
CA ASP A 80 4.73 -7.91 8.22
C ASP A 80 5.48 -6.80 8.96
N VAL A 81 5.38 -5.54 8.53
CA VAL A 81 5.99 -4.39 9.22
C VAL A 81 5.03 -3.21 9.16
N PHE A 82 4.86 -2.49 10.27
CA PHE A 82 4.13 -1.23 10.31
C PHE A 82 4.50 -0.48 11.60
N ASP A 83 4.79 0.81 11.49
CA ASP A 83 5.07 1.67 12.63
C ASP A 83 4.33 3.03 12.55
N GLU A 84 4.58 3.90 13.53
CA GLU A 84 4.00 5.25 13.56
C GLU A 84 4.44 6.12 12.37
N LYS A 85 5.66 5.92 11.84
CA LYS A 85 6.15 6.68 10.68
C LYS A 85 5.37 6.30 9.42
N ASP A 86 4.99 5.03 9.28
CA ASP A 86 4.13 4.58 8.20
C ASP A 86 2.74 5.22 8.31
N LEU A 87 2.17 5.27 9.53
CA LEU A 87 0.90 5.94 9.79
C LEU A 87 0.97 7.45 9.45
N HIS A 88 2.02 8.16 9.87
CA HIS A 88 2.25 9.55 9.47
C HIS A 88 2.41 9.72 7.95
N GLY A 89 3.07 8.77 7.29
CA GLY A 89 3.23 8.78 5.83
C GLY A 89 1.90 8.61 5.09
N ILE A 90 0.99 7.80 5.65
CA ILE A 90 -0.35 7.57 5.11
C ILE A 90 -1.26 8.74 5.41
N CYS A 91 -1.24 9.31 6.61
CA CYS A 91 -2.10 10.43 7.00
C CYS A 91 -1.53 11.81 6.60
N GLY A 92 -0.32 11.86 6.05
CA GLY A 92 0.29 13.09 5.57
C GLY A 92 -0.09 13.43 4.12
N VAL A 93 0.05 14.70 3.77
CA VAL A 93 0.15 15.17 2.38
C VAL A 93 1.59 15.57 2.14
N ASN A 94 2.24 14.93 1.16
CA ASN A 94 3.57 15.28 0.65
C ASN A 94 4.57 15.78 1.72
N HIS A 95 4.98 14.89 2.62
CA HIS A 95 6.15 15.17 3.45
C HIS A 95 7.38 14.83 2.59
N GLY A 96 8.04 15.86 2.06
CA GLY A 96 9.20 15.75 1.16
C GLY A 96 10.42 15.01 1.75
N THR A 97 10.28 14.31 2.87
CA THR A 97 11.30 13.49 3.54
C THR A 97 11.71 12.27 2.70
N LYS A 98 10.83 11.74 1.83
CA LYS A 98 11.22 10.66 0.90
C LYS A 98 12.22 11.10 -0.18
N LYS A 99 12.29 12.40 -0.53
CA LYS A 99 13.22 12.91 -1.57
C LYS A 99 14.69 12.83 -1.18
N LYS A 100 15.02 12.77 0.11
CA LYS A 100 16.40 12.72 0.61
C LYS A 100 16.87 11.31 0.99
N ASP A 101 15.96 10.33 0.99
CA ASP A 101 16.25 8.96 1.41
C ASP A 101 16.38 8.06 0.18
N LEU A 102 17.62 7.76 -0.21
CA LEU A 102 17.96 6.85 -1.31
C LEU A 102 17.39 5.43 -1.09
N ASN A 103 17.00 5.10 0.15
CA ASN A 103 16.40 3.82 0.50
C ASN A 103 14.87 3.82 0.44
N LYS A 104 14.23 4.83 -0.20
CA LYS A 104 12.79 4.85 -0.48
C LYS A 104 12.50 4.94 -1.99
N THR A 105 11.48 4.23 -2.45
CA THR A 105 11.10 4.17 -3.87
C THR A 105 10.00 5.18 -4.21
N GLY A 106 9.15 5.53 -3.24
CA GLY A 106 8.09 6.51 -3.43
C GLY A 106 8.60 7.96 -3.52
N TYR A 107 8.48 8.59 -4.70
CA TYR A 107 9.03 9.94 -4.95
C TYR A 107 8.07 11.09 -4.56
N LYS A 108 6.75 10.88 -4.63
CA LYS A 108 5.75 11.97 -4.56
C LYS A 108 4.92 12.02 -3.28
N GLY A 109 4.92 10.96 -2.47
CA GLY A 109 4.07 10.90 -1.26
C GLY A 109 2.56 10.92 -1.53
N LEU A 110 2.15 10.55 -2.76
CA LEU A 110 0.76 10.55 -3.23
C LEU A 110 0.25 9.14 -3.61
N GLY A 111 1.13 8.14 -3.70
CA GLY A 111 0.79 6.80 -4.19
C GLY A 111 -0.33 6.12 -3.40
N PHE A 112 -0.36 6.26 -2.07
CA PHE A 112 -1.46 5.74 -1.24
C PHE A 112 -2.78 6.50 -1.44
N LYS A 113 -2.71 7.79 -1.83
CA LYS A 113 -3.90 8.63 -2.04
C LYS A 113 -4.68 8.23 -3.31
N ALA A 114 -4.07 7.45 -4.19
CA ALA A 114 -4.74 6.85 -5.35
C ALA A 114 -5.88 5.88 -4.95
N VAL A 115 -5.85 5.33 -3.72
CA VAL A 115 -6.91 4.47 -3.18
C VAL A 115 -8.29 5.14 -3.28
N PHE A 116 -8.37 6.47 -3.17
CA PHE A 116 -9.63 7.21 -3.21
C PHE A 116 -10.29 7.23 -4.58
N GLY A 117 -9.54 7.06 -5.68
CA GLY A 117 -10.13 6.87 -7.00
C GLY A 117 -10.73 5.47 -7.22
N LYS A 118 -10.47 4.52 -6.31
CA LYS A 118 -10.90 3.11 -6.41
C LYS A 118 -11.98 2.71 -5.40
N SER A 119 -12.30 3.62 -4.47
CA SER A 119 -13.31 3.44 -3.42
C SER A 119 -14.22 4.67 -3.36
N ASN A 120 -15.53 4.48 -3.56
CA ASN A 120 -16.52 5.56 -3.45
C ASN A 120 -17.13 5.70 -2.03
N LYS A 121 -16.71 4.88 -1.06
CA LYS A 121 -17.28 4.96 0.29
C LYS A 121 -16.87 6.29 0.94
N GLY A 122 -17.83 7.21 1.09
CA GLY A 122 -17.69 8.45 1.85
C GLY A 122 -18.22 9.69 1.13
N THR A 123 -18.23 9.74 -0.20
CA THR A 123 -18.66 10.96 -0.94
C THR A 123 -20.06 10.86 -1.54
N ASP A 124 -20.48 9.68 -1.99
CA ASP A 124 -21.72 9.55 -2.77
C ASP A 124 -22.94 9.29 -1.87
N ASP A 125 -22.72 8.86 -0.61
CA ASP A 125 -23.77 8.59 0.37
C ASP A 125 -23.28 8.82 1.81
N GLN A 126 -22.78 10.03 2.07
CA GLN A 126 -22.26 10.45 3.39
C GLN A 126 -23.32 10.22 4.49
N GLN A 127 -24.56 10.67 4.26
CA GLN A 127 -25.62 10.62 5.26
C GLN A 127 -25.97 9.19 5.70
N THR A 128 -26.03 8.25 4.74
CA THR A 128 -26.26 6.84 5.09
C THR A 128 -25.08 6.26 5.84
N TRP A 129 -23.85 6.55 5.43
CA TRP A 129 -22.66 6.09 6.15
C TRP A 129 -22.62 6.62 7.60
N GLU A 130 -22.88 7.91 7.79
CA GLU A 130 -22.89 8.55 9.11
C GLU A 130 -23.93 7.89 10.03
N LYS A 131 -25.13 7.64 9.49
CA LYS A 131 -26.21 6.96 10.21
C LYS A 131 -25.90 5.50 10.53
N GLU A 132 -25.30 4.77 9.58
CA GLU A 132 -24.94 3.35 9.75
C GLU A 132 -23.82 3.16 10.77
N ASN A 133 -22.91 4.13 10.90
CA ASN A 133 -21.72 4.04 11.73
C ASN A 133 -21.81 4.86 13.02
N ASP A 134 -22.91 5.59 13.23
CA ASP A 134 -23.15 6.51 14.36
C ASP A 134 -21.98 7.50 14.54
N ARG A 135 -21.54 8.12 13.44
CA ARG A 135 -20.37 9.01 13.36
C ARG A 135 -20.61 10.11 12.35
N GLU A 136 -20.09 11.31 12.61
CA GLU A 136 -20.05 12.38 11.61
C GLU A 136 -18.84 12.23 10.68
N PHE A 137 -19.00 12.59 9.42
CA PHE A 137 -17.95 12.56 8.43
C PHE A 137 -17.07 13.82 8.56
N ILE A 138 -15.79 13.63 8.87
CA ILE A 138 -14.88 14.73 9.17
C ILE A 138 -13.89 14.92 8.03
N TYR A 139 -13.94 16.11 7.42
CA TYR A 139 -13.06 16.50 6.32
C TYR A 139 -11.69 16.99 6.80
N PRO A 140 -10.64 16.81 5.98
CA PRO A 140 -10.53 15.96 4.79
C PRO A 140 -10.38 14.47 5.15
N TRP A 141 -11.38 13.67 4.79
CA TRP A 141 -11.44 12.23 5.09
C TRP A 141 -10.28 11.43 4.45
N GLN A 142 -9.72 11.92 3.34
CA GLN A 142 -8.61 11.29 2.61
C GLN A 142 -7.30 11.20 3.42
N ILE A 143 -7.15 12.01 4.47
CA ILE A 143 -5.96 11.99 5.32
C ILE A 143 -6.31 11.77 6.80
N ASN A 144 -7.60 11.70 7.13
CA ASN A 144 -8.06 11.53 8.49
C ASN A 144 -8.00 10.04 8.89
N SER A 145 -7.28 9.74 9.97
CA SER A 145 -7.26 8.41 10.56
C SER A 145 -8.37 8.26 11.59
N ILE A 146 -9.28 7.31 11.39
CA ILE A 146 -10.37 7.05 12.32
C ILE A 146 -10.08 5.77 13.09
N TRP A 147 -9.91 5.87 14.42
CA TRP A 147 -9.84 4.69 15.26
C TRP A 147 -11.16 3.92 15.18
N THR A 148 -11.05 2.62 14.92
CA THR A 148 -12.19 1.73 14.72
C THR A 148 -12.01 0.53 15.63
N LYS A 149 -13.05 0.18 16.38
CA LYS A 149 -13.04 -0.97 17.28
C LYS A 149 -13.14 -2.26 16.47
N ASP A 150 -12.59 -3.34 17.01
CA ASP A 150 -12.60 -4.64 16.35
C ASP A 150 -14.02 -5.06 15.91
N ASN A 151 -15.03 -4.86 16.75
CA ASN A 151 -16.41 -5.25 16.44
C ASN A 151 -17.03 -4.51 15.24
N GLU A 152 -16.51 -3.33 14.88
CA GLU A 152 -16.96 -2.52 13.74
C GLU A 152 -16.34 -2.96 12.41
N ILE A 153 -15.25 -3.73 12.44
CA ILE A 153 -14.62 -4.28 11.24
C ILE A 153 -15.43 -5.47 10.72
N PRO A 154 -15.75 -5.59 9.42
CA PRO A 154 -16.47 -6.76 8.90
C PRO A 154 -15.85 -8.11 9.30
N SER A 155 -16.70 -9.08 9.66
CA SER A 155 -16.25 -10.36 10.25
C SER A 155 -15.30 -11.16 9.35
N PHE A 156 -15.51 -11.15 8.04
CA PHE A 156 -14.62 -11.82 7.09
C PHE A 156 -13.21 -11.19 7.05
N ILE A 157 -13.10 -9.87 7.20
CA ILE A 157 -11.79 -9.17 7.31
C ILE A 157 -11.13 -9.56 8.63
N ARG A 158 -11.86 -9.54 9.74
CA ARG A 158 -11.33 -9.99 11.04
C ARG A 158 -10.84 -11.44 10.98
N ASN A 159 -11.60 -12.33 10.37
CA ASN A 159 -11.25 -13.73 10.23
C ASN A 159 -9.96 -13.89 9.42
N PHE A 160 -9.84 -13.18 8.29
CA PHE A 160 -8.61 -13.14 7.49
C PHE A 160 -7.40 -12.67 8.32
N LEU A 161 -7.54 -11.55 9.04
CA LEU A 161 -6.47 -11.00 9.88
C LEU A 161 -6.07 -11.98 11.00
N ASN A 162 -7.04 -12.60 11.66
CA ASN A 162 -6.81 -13.56 12.73
C ASN A 162 -6.10 -14.83 12.23
N GLN A 163 -6.50 -15.38 11.08
CA GLN A 163 -5.83 -16.53 10.45
C GLN A 163 -4.37 -16.23 10.08
N LYS A 164 -4.06 -14.95 9.83
CA LYS A 164 -2.74 -14.48 9.40
C LYS A 164 -1.99 -13.70 10.48
N LYS A 165 -2.44 -13.70 11.73
CA LYS A 165 -1.93 -12.83 12.80
C LYS A 165 -0.42 -12.95 13.06
N ASN A 166 0.15 -14.13 12.82
CA ASN A 166 1.58 -14.40 12.98
C ASN A 166 2.40 -14.12 11.70
N GLN A 167 1.74 -13.79 10.58
CA GLN A 167 2.34 -13.55 9.27
C GLN A 167 2.19 -12.09 8.83
N ASN A 168 1.09 -11.44 9.19
CA ASN A 168 0.76 -10.09 8.79
C ASN A 168 0.60 -9.22 10.05
N HIS A 169 1.30 -8.09 10.09
CA HIS A 169 1.17 -7.09 11.16
C HIS A 169 0.18 -5.98 10.79
N VAL A 170 0.03 -5.68 9.50
CA VAL A 170 -0.90 -4.68 8.99
C VAL A 170 -1.59 -5.18 7.73
N ALA A 171 -2.80 -4.69 7.49
CA ALA A 171 -3.47 -4.85 6.20
C ALA A 171 -4.21 -3.57 5.84
N TYR A 172 -4.13 -3.21 4.57
CA TYR A 172 -5.01 -2.23 3.95
C TYR A 172 -6.19 -2.97 3.35
N ALA A 173 -7.40 -2.61 3.80
CA ALA A 173 -8.65 -3.13 3.26
C ALA A 173 -9.33 -2.04 2.46
N ILE A 174 -9.41 -2.23 1.15
CA ILE A 174 -9.87 -1.23 0.19
C ILE A 174 -11.16 -1.72 -0.43
N LEU A 175 -12.26 -1.01 -0.19
CA LEU A 175 -13.52 -1.30 -0.85
C LEU A 175 -13.41 -0.94 -2.33
N LEU A 176 -13.74 -1.88 -3.22
CA LEU A 176 -13.62 -1.72 -4.65
C LEU A 176 -14.93 -1.24 -5.26
N THR A 177 -14.84 -0.32 -6.21
CA THR A 177 -15.94 0.03 -7.13
C THR A 177 -16.02 -0.92 -8.32
N ASN A 178 -14.87 -1.42 -8.80
CA ASN A 178 -14.77 -2.38 -9.90
C ASN A 178 -13.78 -3.51 -9.57
N THR A 179 -14.29 -4.63 -9.09
CA THR A 179 -13.49 -5.82 -8.74
C THR A 179 -12.85 -6.48 -9.96
N GLY A 180 -13.48 -6.42 -11.13
CA GLY A 180 -12.97 -7.03 -12.36
C GLY A 180 -11.67 -6.40 -12.85
N GLU A 181 -11.60 -5.06 -12.77
CA GLU A 181 -10.40 -4.29 -13.10
C GLU A 181 -9.20 -4.64 -12.21
N ILE A 182 -9.41 -4.76 -10.90
CA ILE A 182 -8.36 -5.13 -9.94
C ILE A 182 -7.92 -6.58 -10.15
N ASN A 183 -8.86 -7.50 -10.39
CA ASN A 183 -8.51 -8.88 -10.74
C ASN A 183 -7.65 -8.96 -12.02
N SER A 184 -8.01 -8.20 -13.05
CA SER A 184 -7.22 -8.12 -14.29
C SER A 184 -5.80 -7.59 -14.01
N ALA A 185 -5.68 -6.53 -13.21
CA ALA A 185 -4.38 -5.97 -12.85
C ALA A 185 -3.53 -6.92 -12.01
N LEU A 186 -4.12 -7.64 -11.05
CA LEU A 186 -3.43 -8.69 -10.28
C LEU A 186 -2.94 -9.81 -11.20
N ASN A 187 -3.75 -10.26 -12.16
CA ASN A 187 -3.34 -11.29 -13.11
C ASN A 187 -2.21 -10.82 -14.04
N GLN A 188 -2.27 -9.58 -14.52
CA GLN A 188 -1.19 -8.99 -15.32
C GLN A 188 0.11 -8.88 -14.53
N LEU A 189 0.05 -8.43 -13.26
CA LEU A 189 1.21 -8.37 -12.38
C LEU A 189 1.89 -9.72 -12.18
N LYS A 190 1.11 -10.81 -12.08
CA LYS A 190 1.68 -12.16 -11.96
C LYS A 190 2.45 -12.60 -13.21
N GLN A 191 2.02 -12.14 -14.38
CA GLN A 191 2.65 -12.45 -15.67
C GLN A 191 3.89 -11.59 -15.94
N GLN A 192 4.13 -10.55 -15.13
CA GLN A 192 5.24 -9.62 -15.28
C GLN A 192 6.11 -9.55 -14.01
N PRO A 193 6.63 -10.69 -13.54
CA PRO A 193 7.28 -10.76 -12.24
C PRO A 193 8.64 -10.01 -12.21
N TYR A 194 9.21 -9.69 -13.37
CA TYR A 194 10.37 -8.81 -13.52
C TYR A 194 10.15 -7.41 -12.92
N MET A 195 8.89 -6.94 -12.86
CA MET A 195 8.58 -5.63 -12.26
C MET A 195 9.06 -5.55 -10.80
N PHE A 196 9.10 -6.68 -10.10
CA PHE A 196 9.43 -6.73 -8.69
C PHE A 196 10.94 -6.78 -8.41
N LEU A 197 11.80 -6.87 -9.44
CA LEU A 197 13.26 -6.92 -9.29
C LEU A 197 13.84 -5.71 -8.56
N PHE A 198 13.16 -4.57 -8.66
CA PHE A 198 13.57 -3.30 -8.06
C PHE A 198 13.14 -3.15 -6.60
N LEU A 199 12.37 -4.10 -6.05
CA LEU A 199 12.08 -4.16 -4.62
C LEU A 199 13.36 -4.51 -3.86
N ARG A 200 13.57 -3.84 -2.72
CA ARG A 200 14.79 -3.98 -1.92
C ARG A 200 14.62 -4.93 -0.74
N ASN A 201 13.41 -4.99 -0.18
CA ASN A 201 13.11 -5.65 1.07
C ASN A 201 12.19 -6.85 0.92
N ILE A 202 11.17 -6.75 0.06
CA ILE A 202 10.19 -7.82 -0.13
C ILE A 202 10.85 -8.99 -0.85
N TYR A 203 10.81 -10.17 -0.22
CA TYR A 203 11.32 -11.41 -0.81
C TYR A 203 10.20 -12.35 -1.26
N ARG A 204 8.97 -12.21 -0.72
CA ARG A 204 7.85 -13.09 -1.04
C ARG A 204 6.54 -12.35 -1.11
N MET A 205 5.83 -12.58 -2.21
CA MET A 205 4.49 -12.07 -2.46
C MET A 205 3.55 -13.25 -2.69
N LYS A 206 2.44 -13.28 -1.97
CA LYS A 206 1.39 -14.29 -2.15
C LYS A 206 0.15 -13.65 -2.72
N PHE A 207 -0.26 -14.10 -3.90
CA PHE A 207 -1.51 -13.72 -4.54
C PHE A 207 -2.54 -14.80 -4.26
N LEU A 208 -3.44 -14.53 -3.30
CA LEU A 208 -4.54 -15.43 -2.98
C LEU A 208 -5.75 -15.03 -3.84
N THR A 209 -5.76 -15.52 -5.08
CA THR A 209 -6.85 -15.31 -6.04
C THR A 209 -7.45 -16.66 -6.45
N GLN A 210 -8.19 -16.75 -7.56
CA GLN A 210 -8.69 -18.03 -8.08
C GLN A 210 -7.56 -19.04 -8.31
N SER A 211 -6.43 -18.60 -8.88
CA SER A 211 -5.16 -19.31 -8.80
C SER A 211 -4.36 -18.76 -7.62
N ASN A 212 -4.00 -19.63 -6.68
CA ASN A 212 -3.10 -19.26 -5.60
C ASN A 212 -1.68 -19.25 -6.14
N ASP A 213 -1.14 -18.06 -6.35
CA ASP A 213 0.20 -17.88 -6.89
C ASP A 213 1.12 -17.31 -5.81
N THR A 214 2.33 -17.86 -5.68
CA THR A 214 3.38 -17.32 -4.84
C THR A 214 4.54 -16.90 -5.71
N ILE A 215 4.84 -15.61 -5.72
CA ILE A 215 6.02 -15.05 -6.35
C ILE A 215 7.07 -14.85 -5.26
N SER A 216 8.26 -15.43 -5.43
CA SER A 216 9.39 -15.18 -4.54
C SER A 216 10.59 -14.65 -5.32
N ILE A 217 11.32 -13.74 -4.69
CA ILE A 217 12.50 -13.09 -5.24
C ILE A 217 13.66 -13.46 -4.33
N ASP A 218 14.48 -14.39 -4.80
CA ASP A 218 15.65 -14.85 -4.07
C ASP A 218 16.86 -14.06 -4.56
N CYS A 219 17.49 -13.32 -3.64
CA CYS A 219 18.67 -12.53 -3.93
C CYS A 219 19.91 -13.29 -3.46
N ASN A 220 20.77 -13.70 -4.40
CA ASN A 220 22.09 -14.18 -4.10
C ASN A 220 23.07 -13.00 -4.05
N LEU A 221 23.37 -12.55 -2.82
CA LEU A 221 24.24 -11.40 -2.60
C LEU A 221 25.70 -11.65 -2.99
N ASN A 222 26.14 -12.92 -3.11
CA ASN A 222 27.53 -13.24 -3.40
C ASN A 222 27.92 -13.02 -4.87
N ASN A 223 26.95 -13.05 -5.79
CA ASN A 223 27.19 -12.90 -7.23
C ASN A 223 26.27 -11.86 -7.91
N GLY A 224 25.46 -11.13 -7.13
CA GLY A 224 24.54 -10.12 -7.66
C GLY A 224 23.39 -10.71 -8.48
N LEU A 225 23.12 -12.01 -8.39
CA LEU A 225 21.99 -12.63 -9.08
C LEU A 225 20.70 -12.49 -8.26
N LYS A 226 19.62 -12.06 -8.91
CA LYS A 226 18.25 -12.18 -8.41
C LYS A 226 17.50 -13.22 -9.24
N ASN A 227 17.00 -14.24 -8.56
CA ASN A 227 16.13 -15.23 -9.17
C ASN A 227 14.69 -14.90 -8.81
N VAL A 228 13.83 -14.94 -9.81
CA VAL A 228 12.40 -14.78 -9.63
C VAL A 228 11.78 -16.15 -9.82
N HIS A 229 11.00 -16.56 -8.82
CA HIS A 229 10.33 -17.83 -8.79
C HIS A 229 8.82 -17.61 -8.77
N ILE A 230 8.09 -18.39 -9.57
CA ILE A 230 6.64 -18.50 -9.51
C ILE A 230 6.31 -19.90 -9.04
N ASN A 231 5.58 -20.02 -7.94
CA ASN A 231 5.15 -21.30 -7.37
C ASN A 231 6.33 -22.28 -7.14
N LYS A 232 7.50 -21.74 -6.76
CA LYS A 232 8.80 -22.41 -6.52
C LYS A 232 9.61 -22.76 -7.78
N GLU A 233 9.00 -22.74 -8.95
CA GLU A 233 9.72 -22.90 -10.22
C GLU A 233 10.47 -21.61 -10.55
N ILE A 234 11.68 -21.72 -11.11
CA ILE A 234 12.43 -20.56 -11.60
C ILE A 234 11.71 -20.02 -12.84
N ASP A 235 11.22 -18.80 -12.76
CA ASP A 235 10.64 -18.08 -13.90
C ASP A 235 11.73 -17.35 -14.67
N SER A 236 12.61 -16.62 -13.97
CA SER A 236 13.69 -15.86 -14.59
C SER A 236 14.87 -15.62 -13.64
N GLN A 237 16.04 -15.36 -14.22
CA GLN A 237 17.28 -15.04 -13.50
C GLN A 237 17.87 -13.74 -14.04
N TRP A 238 18.26 -12.84 -13.15
CA TRP A 238 18.70 -11.50 -13.50
C TRP A 238 20.00 -11.15 -12.78
N ILE A 239 20.92 -10.50 -13.50
CA ILE A 239 22.12 -9.90 -12.90
C ILE A 239 21.77 -8.48 -12.50
N ILE A 240 21.96 -8.14 -11.23
CA ILE A 240 21.77 -6.80 -10.70
C ILE A 240 23.12 -6.24 -10.28
N LYS A 241 23.47 -5.11 -10.86
CA LYS A 241 24.69 -4.36 -10.55
C LYS A 241 24.30 -2.93 -10.23
N SER A 242 24.75 -2.45 -9.08
CA SER A 242 24.60 -1.05 -8.66
C SER A 242 25.91 -0.32 -8.89
N PHE A 243 25.82 0.91 -9.40
CA PHE A 243 26.96 1.78 -9.66
C PHE A 243 26.76 3.06 -8.84
N GLU A 244 27.77 3.50 -8.09
CA GLU A 244 27.69 4.74 -7.30
C GLU A 244 27.67 5.97 -8.21
N GLU A 245 28.41 5.93 -9.32
CA GLU A 245 28.37 6.90 -10.41
C GLU A 245 28.34 6.14 -11.73
N LEU A 246 27.41 6.52 -12.62
CA LEU A 246 27.37 6.05 -13.99
C LEU A 246 28.17 7.03 -14.83
N ASN A 247 29.43 6.69 -15.14
CA ASN A 247 30.16 7.43 -16.16
C ASN A 247 29.53 7.07 -17.50
N ILE A 248 28.95 8.05 -18.19
CA ILE A 248 28.21 7.84 -19.46
C ILE A 248 29.13 7.23 -20.53
N LEU A 249 30.44 7.36 -20.38
CA LEU A 249 31.48 6.74 -21.23
C LEU A 249 31.64 5.22 -21.02
N ASP A 250 31.17 4.64 -19.91
CA ASP A 250 31.30 3.21 -19.61
C ASP A 250 30.18 2.36 -20.22
N LEU A 251 29.24 2.97 -20.95
CA LEU A 251 28.07 2.33 -21.56
C LEU A 251 28.28 1.87 -23.02
N GLU A 252 29.53 1.80 -23.50
CA GLU A 252 29.84 1.11 -24.76
C GLU A 252 29.61 -0.41 -24.59
N ILE A 253 28.35 -0.81 -24.71
CA ILE A 253 27.97 -2.19 -24.96
C ILE A 253 28.40 -2.48 -26.40
N ASN A 254 29.55 -3.12 -26.56
CA ASN A 254 29.95 -3.69 -27.84
C ASN A 254 28.92 -4.77 -28.22
N PHE A 255 28.15 -4.49 -29.26
CA PHE A 255 27.25 -5.43 -29.93
C PHE A 255 28.03 -6.52 -30.66
#